data_AF-A0A2N1MVF5-F1
#
_entry.id   AF-A0A2N1MVF5-F1
#
_cell.length_a   1.000
_cell.length_b   1.000
_cell.length_c   1.000
_cell.angle_alpha   90.00
_cell.angle_beta   90.00
_cell.angle_gamma   90.00
#
_symmetry.space_group_name_H-M   'P 1'
#
loop_
_entity.id
_entity.type
_entity.pdbx_description
1 polymer ?
#
loop_
_entity_poly.entity_id
_entity_poly.type
_entity_poly.pdbx_seq_one_letter_code
_entity_poly.pdbx_strand_id
1 'polypeptide(L)'
;MSTGNSQVKGIRSAKTPAKTPAKTLAKTPAEVWVLSVFFSPYKAVEYSFESRCFASKKLVQEAMRIEARRLYKNSDIIQEAEDKYYREYEAEIHFGESEDESDYRREFGYCKIKSAKLEEKESGDEVPSSTNEDSDKY
;
A
#
# COMPACT_ATOMS: atom_id res chain seq x y z
N MET A 1 -50.98 -63.99 43.41
CA MET A 1 -51.98 -63.35 42.53
C MET A 1 -51.30 -62.23 41.76
N SER A 2 -51.66 -62.13 40.49
CA SER A 2 -51.11 -61.28 39.42
C SER A 2 -51.39 -59.78 39.63
N THR A 3 -50.44 -58.90 39.28
CA THR A 3 -50.50 -57.98 38.12
C THR A 3 -49.47 -56.86 38.29
N GLY A 4 -48.71 -56.59 37.23
CA GLY A 4 -47.71 -55.52 37.21
C GLY A 4 -48.29 -54.14 36.92
N ASN A 5 -47.41 -53.15 36.78
CA ASN A 5 -47.40 -52.34 35.58
C ASN A 5 -46.10 -51.54 35.45
N SER A 6 -45.56 -51.65 34.24
CA SER A 6 -44.47 -50.89 33.68
C SER A 6 -44.95 -49.46 33.37
N GLN A 7 -44.17 -48.44 33.69
CA GLN A 7 -44.28 -47.13 33.06
C GLN A 7 -42.90 -46.62 32.66
N VAL A 8 -42.66 -46.73 31.35
CA VAL A 8 -41.64 -46.05 30.57
C VAL A 8 -41.94 -44.54 30.59
N LYS A 9 -41.00 -43.72 31.08
CA LYS A 9 -41.05 -42.26 30.94
C LYS A 9 -40.09 -41.79 29.86
N GLY A 10 -40.64 -40.98 28.97
CA GLY A 10 -40.15 -40.68 27.64
C GLY A 10 -38.79 -39.98 27.55
N ILE A 11 -38.09 -40.32 26.47
CA ILE A 11 -36.91 -39.64 25.96
C ILE A 11 -37.35 -38.25 25.48
N ARG A 12 -36.96 -37.20 26.20
CA ARG A 12 -37.11 -35.82 25.71
C ARG A 12 -36.02 -35.58 24.67
N SER A 13 -36.43 -35.53 23.41
CA SER A 13 -35.60 -35.06 22.30
C SER A 13 -35.18 -33.61 22.57
N ALA A 14 -33.91 -33.40 22.89
CA ALA A 14 -33.35 -32.08 23.08
C ALA A 14 -33.28 -31.38 21.72
N LYS A 15 -34.07 -30.31 21.54
CA LYS A 15 -33.93 -29.38 20.42
C LYS A 15 -32.57 -28.70 20.53
N THR A 16 -31.64 -29.08 19.65
CA THR A 16 -30.39 -28.36 19.43
C THR A 16 -30.70 -26.93 18.99
N PRO A 17 -30.15 -25.88 19.64
CA PRO A 17 -30.34 -24.52 19.18
C PRO A 17 -29.61 -24.32 17.85
N ALA A 18 -30.30 -23.70 16.90
CA ALA A 18 -29.77 -23.37 15.58
C ALA A 18 -28.49 -22.53 15.71
N LYS A 19 -27.42 -23.01 15.07
CA LYS A 19 -26.13 -22.33 14.96
C LYS A 19 -26.35 -20.99 14.26
N THR A 20 -26.24 -19.90 15.00
CA THR A 20 -26.27 -18.54 14.43
C THR A 20 -25.09 -18.41 13.47
N PRO A 21 -25.30 -18.01 12.19
CA PRO A 21 -24.19 -17.77 11.29
C PRO A 21 -23.36 -16.62 11.87
N ALA A 22 -22.05 -16.87 12.02
CA ALA A 22 -21.10 -15.87 12.47
C ALA A 22 -21.21 -14.65 11.53
N LYS A 23 -21.50 -13.49 12.09
CA LYS A 23 -21.50 -12.21 11.38
C LYS A 23 -20.06 -11.99 10.90
N THR A 24 -19.82 -12.23 9.61
CA THR A 24 -18.54 -11.91 8.97
C THR A 24 -18.27 -10.43 9.18
N LEU A 25 -17.33 -10.11 10.07
CA LEU A 25 -16.87 -8.74 10.28
C LEU A 25 -16.22 -8.30 8.96
N ALA A 26 -16.82 -7.34 8.26
CA ALA A 26 -16.22 -6.76 7.07
C ALA A 26 -14.83 -6.26 7.47
N LYS A 27 -13.78 -6.90 6.94
CA LYS A 27 -12.41 -6.45 7.15
C LYS A 27 -12.30 -5.10 6.45
N THR A 28 -12.10 -4.04 7.21
CA THR A 28 -11.68 -2.77 6.64
C THR A 28 -10.36 -3.01 5.88
N PRO A 29 -10.26 -2.54 4.62
CA PRO A 29 -9.04 -2.74 3.85
C PRO A 29 -7.86 -2.12 4.60
N ALA A 30 -6.77 -2.88 4.71
CA ALA A 30 -5.59 -2.44 5.43
C ALA A 30 -5.00 -1.21 4.71
N GLU A 31 -4.84 -0.10 5.44
CA GLU A 31 -4.12 1.07 4.93
C GLU A 31 -2.61 0.79 5.01
N VAL A 32 -1.92 0.98 3.90
CA VAL A 32 -0.46 0.89 3.80
C VAL A 32 0.11 2.25 3.41
N TRP A 33 1.35 2.49 3.81
CA TRP A 33 2.07 3.71 3.51
C TRP A 33 3.19 3.42 2.52
N VAL A 34 3.14 4.05 1.35
CA VAL A 34 4.12 3.86 0.28
C VAL A 34 5.11 5.01 0.32
N LEU A 35 6.40 4.69 0.44
CA LEU A 35 7.52 5.59 0.20
C LEU A 35 8.01 5.37 -1.23
N SER A 36 8.01 6.42 -2.04
CA SER A 36 8.68 6.47 -3.33
C SER A 36 9.96 7.30 -3.22
N VAL A 37 11.06 6.78 -3.74
CA VAL A 37 12.38 7.40 -3.72
C VAL A 37 12.85 7.54 -5.15
N PHE A 38 13.15 8.75 -5.56
CA PHE A 38 13.71 9.05 -6.87
C PHE A 38 15.04 9.77 -6.69
N PHE A 39 16.05 9.34 -7.45
CA PHE A 39 17.33 10.03 -7.53
C PHE A 39 17.90 9.92 -8.94
N SER A 40 18.30 11.06 -9.50
CA SER A 40 18.91 11.16 -10.82
C SER A 40 20.14 12.08 -10.75
N PRO A 41 21.35 11.53 -10.86
CA PRO A 41 22.54 12.31 -11.17
C PRO A 41 22.49 12.64 -12.67
N TYR A 42 21.91 13.79 -13.03
CA TYR A 42 21.60 14.30 -14.39
C TYR A 42 22.62 14.03 -15.52
N LYS A 43 23.87 13.65 -15.22
CA LYS A 43 24.90 13.25 -16.20
C LYS A 43 24.82 11.78 -16.65
N ALA A 44 23.94 10.98 -16.07
CA ALA A 44 23.74 9.58 -16.45
C ALA A 44 22.31 9.38 -16.97
N VAL A 45 22.17 8.52 -17.98
CA VAL A 45 20.89 7.87 -18.35
C VAL A 45 20.34 7.03 -17.17
N GLU A 46 21.15 6.88 -16.12
CA GLU A 46 20.87 6.14 -14.91
C GLU A 46 20.13 7.04 -13.91
N TYR A 47 18.85 6.72 -13.70
CA TYR A 47 18.09 7.16 -12.56
C TYR A 47 17.78 5.93 -11.69
N SER A 48 17.67 6.15 -10.38
CA SER A 48 17.16 5.14 -9.47
C SER A 48 15.76 5.52 -9.03
N PHE A 49 14.84 4.57 -9.14
CA PHE A 49 13.49 4.67 -8.61
C PHE A 49 13.21 3.44 -7.77
N GLU A 50 12.89 3.66 -6.50
CA GLU A 50 12.54 2.60 -5.55
C GLU A 50 11.21 2.94 -4.89
N SER A 51 10.40 1.91 -4.59
CA SER A 51 9.21 2.07 -3.77
C SER A 51 9.14 1.01 -2.68
N ARG A 52 8.79 1.42 -1.46
CA ARG A 52 8.74 0.57 -0.27
C ARG A 52 7.43 0.80 0.49
N CYS A 53 6.83 -0.27 1.01
CA CYS A 53 5.57 -0.20 1.77
C CYS A 53 5.82 -0.35 3.28
N PHE A 54 5.05 0.38 4.08
CA PHE A 54 5.15 0.41 5.54
C PHE A 54 3.78 0.31 6.17
N ALA A 55 3.72 -0.34 7.34
CA ALA A 55 2.49 -0.55 8.08
C ALA A 55 1.97 0.71 8.82
N SER A 56 2.77 1.78 8.92
CA SER A 56 2.35 3.01 9.62
C SER A 56 3.00 4.28 9.08
N LYS A 57 2.30 5.41 9.27
CA LYS A 57 2.78 6.75 8.91
C LYS A 57 4.12 7.09 9.57
N LYS A 58 4.29 6.72 10.85
CA LYS A 58 5.51 7.01 11.60
C LYS A 58 6.73 6.32 10.98
N LEU A 59 6.60 5.04 10.65
CA LEU A 59 7.68 4.26 10.05
C LEU A 59 8.06 4.80 8.66
N VAL A 60 7.07 5.12 7.82
CA VAL A 60 7.35 5.66 6.48
C VAL A 60 8.03 7.04 6.56
N GLN A 61 7.64 7.89 7.50
CA GLN A 61 8.26 9.21 7.68
C GLN A 61 9.70 9.12 8.17
N GLU A 62 10.00 8.19 9.08
CA GLU A 62 11.36 7.94 9.53
C GLU A 62 12.24 7.40 8.40
N ALA A 63 11.73 6.41 7.65
CA ALA A 63 12.41 5.87 6.48
C ALA A 63 12.65 6.94 5.39
N MET A 64 11.67 7.82 5.14
CA MET A 64 11.78 8.94 4.21
C MET A 64 12.95 9.86 4.57
N ARG A 65 13.06 10.26 5.85
CA ARG A 65 14.14 11.13 6.33
C ARG A 65 15.50 10.47 6.23
N ILE A 66 15.61 9.20 6.61
CA ILE A 66 16.86 8.44 6.51
C ILE A 66 17.32 8.38 5.06
N GLU A 67 16.42 8.03 4.15
CA GLU A 67 16.76 7.83 2.75
C GLU A 67 17.15 9.13 2.05
N ALA A 68 16.35 10.18 2.24
CA ALA A 68 16.64 11.49 1.69
C ALA A 68 17.98 12.02 2.20
N ARG A 69 18.29 11.85 3.50
CA ARG A 69 19.59 12.25 4.06
C ARG A 69 20.75 11.44 3.48
N ARG A 70 20.56 10.13 3.28
CA ARG A 70 21.58 9.24 2.68
C ARG A 70 21.90 9.69 1.26
N LEU A 71 20.88 9.91 0.44
CA LEU A 71 21.04 10.35 -0.96
C LEU A 71 21.68 11.73 -1.05
N TYR A 72 21.19 12.68 -0.25
CA TYR A 72 21.73 14.04 -0.23
C TYR A 72 23.21 14.06 0.15
N LYS A 73 23.59 13.41 1.26
CA LYS A 73 24.97 13.45 1.78
C LYS A 73 25.97 12.67 0.94
N ASN A 74 25.54 11.59 0.29
CA ASN A 74 26.44 10.71 -0.45
C ASN A 74 26.55 11.06 -1.94
N SER A 75 25.87 12.11 -2.40
CA SER A 75 25.95 12.55 -3.78
C SER A 75 27.01 13.64 -3.93
N ASP A 76 28.15 13.28 -4.53
CA ASP A 76 29.24 14.23 -4.80
C ASP A 76 28.75 15.42 -5.64
N ILE A 77 27.91 15.16 -6.66
CA ILE A 77 27.34 16.20 -7.52
C ILE A 77 26.53 17.23 -6.70
N ILE A 78 25.73 16.77 -5.73
CA ILE A 78 25.01 17.68 -4.84
C ILE A 78 25.99 18.41 -3.93
N GLN A 79 26.95 17.71 -3.33
CA GLN A 79 27.85 18.30 -2.35
C GLN A 79 28.78 19.36 -2.97
N GLU A 80 29.19 19.17 -4.22
CA GLU A 80 29.97 20.11 -5.04
C GLU A 80 29.17 21.33 -5.49
N ALA A 81 27.83 21.26 -5.52
CA ALA A 81 27.00 22.40 -5.90
C ALA A 81 27.09 23.53 -4.85
N GLU A 82 27.31 24.74 -5.33
CA GLU A 82 27.39 25.96 -4.51
C GLU A 82 26.02 26.25 -3.86
N ASP A 83 24.95 26.22 -4.65
CA ASP A 83 23.59 26.55 -4.22
C ASP A 83 22.72 25.30 -4.00
N LYS A 84 23.26 24.28 -3.33
CA LYS A 84 22.50 23.07 -2.97
C LYS A 84 21.38 23.36 -1.97
N TYR A 85 20.26 22.66 -2.11
CA TYR A 85 19.13 22.73 -1.18
C TYR A 85 18.67 21.36 -0.69
N TYR A 86 18.08 21.35 0.51
CA TYR A 86 17.39 20.22 1.12
C TYR A 86 16.13 20.71 1.82
N ARG A 87 14.95 20.38 1.27
CA ARG A 87 13.65 20.84 1.76
C ARG A 87 12.82 19.68 2.26
N GLU A 88 12.45 19.74 3.54
CA GLU A 88 11.63 18.73 4.20
C GLU A 88 10.21 19.26 4.41
N TYR A 89 9.23 18.53 3.86
CA TYR A 89 7.80 18.70 4.09
C TYR A 89 7.25 17.44 4.79
N GLU A 90 5.99 17.50 5.25
CA GLU A 90 5.38 16.40 6.00
C GLU A 90 5.33 15.08 5.19
N ALA A 91 5.06 15.19 3.88
CA ALA A 91 4.83 14.05 2.99
C ALA A 91 5.87 13.92 1.87
N GLU A 92 6.83 14.85 1.78
CA GLU A 92 7.86 14.80 0.74
C GLU A 92 9.12 15.55 1.17
N ILE A 93 10.27 15.11 0.65
CA ILE A 93 11.57 15.74 0.84
C ILE A 93 12.19 15.89 -0.53
N HIS A 94 12.60 17.11 -0.87
CA HIS A 94 13.24 17.45 -2.14
C HIS A 94 14.66 17.91 -1.91
N PHE A 95 15.56 17.58 -2.82
CA PHE A 95 16.93 18.04 -2.76
C PHE A 95 17.54 18.22 -4.15
N GLY A 96 18.39 19.22 -4.25
CA GLY A 96 18.75 19.79 -5.54
C GLY A 96 19.80 20.88 -5.43
N GLU A 97 19.87 21.70 -6.48
CA GLU A 97 20.67 22.90 -6.61
C GLU A 97 19.81 24.02 -7.22
N SER A 98 20.12 25.27 -6.87
CA SER A 98 19.49 26.49 -7.40
C SER A 98 17.96 26.52 -7.19
N GLU A 99 17.52 26.43 -5.94
CA GLU A 99 16.08 26.40 -5.59
C GLU A 99 15.31 27.62 -6.12
N ASP A 100 15.92 28.81 -6.00
CA ASP A 100 15.29 30.10 -6.28
C ASP A 100 15.46 30.58 -7.73
N GLU A 101 16.35 29.93 -8.50
CA GLU A 101 16.65 30.32 -9.88
C GLU A 101 15.99 29.34 -10.87
N SER A 102 14.82 29.71 -11.41
CA SER A 102 14.07 28.85 -12.32
C SER A 102 14.86 28.39 -13.55
N ASP A 103 15.78 29.24 -14.02
CA ASP A 103 16.55 29.00 -15.24
C ASP A 103 17.60 27.90 -15.06
N TYR A 104 17.98 27.61 -13.80
CA TYR A 104 18.99 26.62 -13.44
C TYR A 104 18.57 25.67 -12.32
N ARG A 105 17.30 25.68 -11.90
CA ARG A 105 16.82 24.78 -10.84
C ARG A 105 17.06 23.33 -11.23
N ARG A 106 17.90 22.66 -10.44
CA ARG A 106 18.29 21.26 -10.63
C ARG A 106 17.77 20.42 -9.47
N GLU A 107 16.67 19.71 -9.68
CA GLU A 107 16.19 18.73 -8.71
C GLU A 107 16.89 17.38 -8.95
N PHE A 108 17.77 16.98 -8.02
CA PHE A 108 18.50 15.72 -8.11
C PHE A 108 17.68 14.53 -7.61
N GLY A 109 16.74 14.77 -6.70
CA GLY A 109 15.91 13.71 -6.19
C GLY A 109 14.84 14.16 -5.23
N TYR A 110 13.92 13.25 -4.97
CA TYR A 110 12.89 13.42 -3.98
C TYR A 110 12.57 12.10 -3.28
N CYS A 111 12.08 12.20 -2.05
CA CYS A 111 11.41 11.11 -1.34
C CYS A 111 9.97 11.55 -1.06
N LYS A 112 8.97 10.73 -1.38
CA LYS A 112 7.56 11.07 -1.23
C LYS A 112 6.80 9.93 -0.58
N ILE A 113 5.91 10.25 0.35
CA ILE A 113 5.03 9.27 0.99
C ILE A 113 3.58 9.46 0.54
N LYS A 114 2.86 8.36 0.35
CA LYS A 114 1.42 8.34 0.08
C LYS A 114 0.76 7.23 0.88
N SER A 115 -0.46 7.43 1.37
CA SER A 115 -1.28 6.32 1.84
C SER A 115 -1.96 5.64 0.65
N ALA A 116 -2.12 4.33 0.77
CA ALA A 116 -2.85 3.51 -0.19
C ALA A 116 -3.67 2.47 0.56
N LYS A 117 -4.80 2.07 -0.02
CA LYS A 117 -5.56 0.92 0.47
C LYS A 117 -5.01 -0.34 -0.16
N LEU A 118 -4.86 -1.39 0.62
CA LEU A 118 -4.51 -2.70 0.09
C LEU A 118 -5.73 -3.29 -0.62
N GLU A 119 -5.61 -3.48 -1.93
CA GLU A 119 -6.64 -4.13 -2.74
C GLU A 119 -6.64 -5.65 -2.50
N GLU A 120 -7.83 -6.24 -2.41
CA GLU A 120 -7.99 -7.70 -2.24
C GLU A 120 -7.91 -8.47 -3.57
N LYS A 121 -8.08 -7.77 -4.69
CA LYS A 121 -8.05 -8.30 -6.06
C LYS A 121 -7.43 -7.28 -6.99
N GLU A 122 -6.77 -7.74 -8.04
CA GLU A 122 -6.26 -6.88 -9.11
C GLU A 122 -7.43 -6.22 -9.85
N SER A 123 -7.41 -4.89 -9.98
CA SER A 123 -8.43 -4.16 -10.73
C SER A 123 -8.12 -4.31 -12.23
N GLY A 124 -8.96 -5.04 -12.98
CA GLY A 124 -8.81 -5.20 -14.42
C GLY A 124 -9.23 -6.56 -14.99
N ASP A 125 -9.50 -7.55 -14.13
CA ASP A 125 -9.91 -8.90 -14.55
C ASP A 125 -11.40 -9.03 -14.93
N GLU A 126 -12.17 -7.95 -14.83
CA GLU A 126 -13.50 -7.88 -15.46
C GLU A 126 -13.33 -7.70 -16.97
N VAL A 127 -13.03 -8.80 -17.66
CA VAL A 127 -13.33 -8.92 -19.08
C VAL A 127 -14.85 -8.77 -19.20
N PRO A 128 -15.39 -7.77 -19.92
CA PRO A 128 -16.82 -7.67 -20.13
C PRO A 128 -17.32 -8.97 -20.76
N SER A 129 -18.35 -9.59 -20.19
CA SER A 129 -18.90 -10.86 -20.69
C SER A 129 -19.62 -10.76 -22.04
N SER A 130 -19.31 -9.75 -22.85
CA SER A 130 -19.98 -9.47 -24.11
C SER A 130 -18.98 -9.30 -25.25
N THR A 131 -18.05 -10.26 -25.38
CA THR A 131 -17.64 -10.70 -26.71
C THR A 131 -18.44 -11.96 -27.00
N ASN A 132 -19.73 -11.80 -27.32
CA ASN A 132 -20.40 -12.76 -28.17
C ASN A 132 -19.69 -12.64 -29.53
N GLU A 133 -18.59 -13.36 -29.71
CA GLU A 133 -18.24 -13.83 -31.04
C GLU A 133 -19.28 -14.89 -31.42
N ASP A 134 -20.52 -14.44 -31.65
CA ASP A 134 -21.46 -15.20 -32.45
C ASP A 134 -20.86 -15.23 -33.84
N SER A 135 -20.34 -16.40 -34.15
CA SER A 135 -19.83 -16.80 -35.44
C SER A 135 -20.94 -16.71 -36.49
N ASP A 136 -21.13 -15.54 -37.07
CA ASP A 136 -21.92 -15.39 -38.29
C ASP A 136 -21.06 -15.84 -39.48
N LYS A 137 -21.14 -17.14 -39.74
CA LYS A 137 -20.90 -17.70 -41.07
C LYS A 137 -21.80 -16.97 -42.07
N TYR A 138 -21.21 -16.24 -43.01
CA TYR A 138 -21.70 -16.16 -44.40
C TYR A 138 -20.55 -15.92 -45.36
#